data_AF-A0A1X0NSF3-F1
#
_entry.id   AF-A0A1X0NSF3-F1
#
_cell.length_a   1.000
_cell.length_b   1.000
_cell.length_c   1.000
_cell.angle_alpha   90.00
_cell.angle_beta   90.00
_cell.angle_gamma   90.00
#
_symmetry.space_group_name_H-M   'P 1'
#
loop_
_entity.id
_entity.type
_entity.pdbx_description
1 polymer ?
#
loop_
_entity_poly.entity_id
_entity_poly.type
_entity_poly.pdbx_seq_one_letter_code
_entity_poly.pdbx_strand_id
1 'polypeptide(L)'
;MEWIPCEELTGTLGNREGHCATLLREIEKEEEWILCVGGYCEGERDGLVIGSKVHQLPQLHWITLTNAESCFECDGASLTRITDTFAFMFGGLDVNMDRTNRLLKLSLHHNKNESESKSDGPLLITEELQTMGDIPPPSTQHSAAATGTNFIIFGGETNEAEQTNELYVLNINTWIWKHIRTGGIAPTPRLLSGPLLFLAPHLCVLYGGAHFVKGDIKSLDDVWICDFSRENVWTQIQNNNNNNNNNNNNNNNSDSDSSKMFPRSNGHAGGVFRKKDGTITAVFVGGKDAAEGCDRIKEVKEINAEENCFHLNMVDPIILTGIEGPHWRYTPVVVETPSGLLLLGGQCRHPQDVAAFLLKEKSEY
;
A
#
# COMPACT_ATOMS: atom_id res chain seq x y z
N MET A 1 16.58 10.53 2.14
CA MET A 1 16.36 9.24 1.44
C MET A 1 16.81 9.38 -0.01
N GLU A 2 17.03 8.28 -0.71
CA GLU A 2 17.52 8.25 -2.09
C GLU A 2 16.66 7.33 -2.96
N TRP A 3 16.31 7.81 -4.15
CA TRP A 3 15.67 7.03 -5.21
C TRP A 3 16.73 6.36 -6.09
N ILE A 4 16.68 5.03 -6.13
CA ILE A 4 17.52 4.23 -7.02
C ILE A 4 16.61 3.66 -8.12
N PRO A 5 16.79 4.03 -9.40
CA PRO A 5 16.01 3.45 -10.49
C PRO A 5 16.31 1.95 -10.61
N CYS A 6 15.27 1.15 -10.82
CA CYS A 6 15.40 -0.27 -11.11
C CYS A 6 15.48 -0.50 -12.62
N GLU A 7 16.33 -1.43 -13.03
CA GLU A 7 16.47 -1.83 -14.43
C GLU A 7 15.61 -3.08 -14.68
N GLU A 8 14.61 -2.96 -15.54
CA GLU A 8 13.82 -4.11 -16.00
C GLU A 8 14.51 -4.78 -17.18
N LEU A 9 15.12 -5.95 -16.93
CA LEU A 9 15.84 -6.71 -17.95
C LEU A 9 14.92 -7.62 -18.76
N THR A 10 13.82 -8.07 -18.16
CA THR A 10 12.74 -8.84 -18.80
C THR A 10 11.41 -8.50 -18.13
N GLY A 11 10.31 -8.38 -18.89
CA GLY A 11 8.96 -8.27 -18.32
C GLY A 11 8.06 -7.22 -18.98
N THR A 12 6.85 -7.12 -18.44
CA THR A 12 5.80 -6.17 -18.87
C THR A 12 5.22 -5.37 -17.70
N LEU A 13 5.90 -5.31 -16.53
CA LEU A 13 5.42 -4.49 -15.40
C LEU A 13 5.18 -3.06 -15.87
N GLY A 14 6.12 -2.55 -16.68
CA GLY A 14 6.00 -1.25 -17.31
C GLY A 14 4.73 -1.02 -18.11
N ASN A 15 3.96 -2.03 -18.53
CA ASN A 15 2.69 -1.86 -19.27
C ASN A 15 1.44 -2.10 -18.41
N ARG A 16 1.62 -2.46 -17.13
CA ARG A 16 0.55 -2.86 -16.22
C ARG A 16 0.00 -1.68 -15.43
N GLU A 17 -1.27 -1.70 -15.04
CA GLU A 17 -1.85 -0.75 -14.07
C GLU A 17 -2.80 -1.46 -13.10
N GLY A 18 -2.99 -0.91 -11.90
CA GLY A 18 -3.91 -1.47 -10.89
C GLY A 18 -3.50 -2.84 -10.33
N HIS A 19 -2.22 -3.19 -10.43
CA HIS A 19 -1.69 -4.42 -9.86
C HIS A 19 -1.50 -4.36 -8.36
N CYS A 20 -1.50 -5.53 -7.75
CA CYS A 20 -1.05 -5.72 -6.39
C CYS A 20 0.33 -6.37 -6.38
N ALA A 21 1.18 -6.04 -5.41
CA ALA A 21 2.44 -6.74 -5.22
C ALA A 21 2.81 -6.90 -3.75
N THR A 22 3.63 -7.91 -3.48
CA THR A 22 4.13 -8.23 -2.14
C THR A 22 5.44 -9.01 -2.24
N LEU A 23 6.09 -9.25 -1.10
CA LEU A 23 7.27 -10.11 -1.00
C LEU A 23 6.87 -11.40 -0.29
N LEU A 24 7.14 -12.55 -0.93
CA LEU A 24 6.98 -13.87 -0.33
C LEU A 24 8.26 -14.69 -0.45
N ARG A 25 8.57 -15.45 0.60
CA ARG A 25 9.61 -16.46 0.63
C ARG A 25 9.05 -17.78 0.13
N GLU A 26 9.74 -18.38 -0.82
CA GLU A 26 9.46 -19.69 -1.37
C GLU A 26 9.59 -20.74 -0.26
N ILE A 27 8.54 -21.53 -0.08
CA ILE A 27 8.55 -22.69 0.80
C ILE A 27 9.58 -23.69 0.22
N GLU A 28 10.24 -24.46 1.07
CA GLU A 28 11.31 -25.41 0.69
C GLU A 28 12.65 -24.83 0.20
N LYS A 29 12.71 -23.71 -0.55
CA LYS A 29 13.96 -23.15 -1.12
C LYS A 29 14.49 -21.89 -0.42
N GLU A 30 13.77 -21.32 0.54
CA GLU A 30 14.10 -20.07 1.27
C GLU A 30 14.36 -18.82 0.39
N GLU A 31 14.20 -18.92 -0.93
CA GLU A 31 14.38 -17.83 -1.88
C GLU A 31 13.26 -16.79 -1.72
N GLU A 32 13.60 -15.50 -1.73
CA GLU A 32 12.62 -14.43 -1.63
C GLU A 32 12.25 -13.86 -3.00
N TRP A 33 10.94 -13.73 -3.23
CA TRP A 33 10.36 -13.28 -4.48
C TRP A 33 9.49 -12.05 -4.27
N ILE A 34 9.68 -11.06 -5.12
CA ILE A 34 8.72 -9.99 -5.38
C ILE A 34 7.66 -10.60 -6.29
N LEU A 35 6.42 -10.64 -5.81
CA LEU A 35 5.27 -11.21 -6.50
C LEU A 35 4.34 -10.08 -6.92
N CYS A 36 3.99 -10.00 -8.21
CA CYS A 36 2.97 -9.12 -8.74
C CYS A 36 1.79 -9.93 -9.27
N VAL A 37 0.57 -9.55 -8.89
CA VAL A 37 -0.69 -10.22 -9.29
C VAL A 37 -1.69 -9.21 -9.83
N GLY A 38 -2.48 -9.67 -10.80
CA GLY A 38 -3.58 -8.96 -11.46
C GLY A 38 -3.22 -7.58 -12.01
N GLY A 39 -4.25 -6.79 -12.30
CA GLY A 39 -4.11 -5.50 -12.99
C GLY A 39 -4.49 -5.58 -14.47
N TYR A 40 -4.24 -4.50 -15.20
CA TYR A 40 -4.60 -4.34 -16.61
C TYR A 40 -3.37 -4.01 -17.44
N CYS A 41 -3.31 -4.48 -18.68
CA CYS A 41 -2.32 -4.08 -19.68
C CYS A 41 -3.07 -3.61 -20.93
N GLU A 42 -2.77 -2.40 -21.39
CA GLU A 42 -3.39 -1.80 -22.60
C GLU A 42 -4.94 -1.78 -22.55
N GLY A 43 -5.52 -1.65 -21.35
CA GLY A 43 -6.97 -1.66 -21.14
C GLY A 43 -7.61 -3.06 -21.15
N GLU A 44 -6.84 -4.11 -21.36
CA GLU A 44 -7.26 -5.50 -21.19
C GLU A 44 -6.80 -6.03 -19.83
N ARG A 45 -7.57 -6.97 -19.26
CA ARG A 45 -7.18 -7.61 -17.99
C ARG A 45 -5.89 -8.40 -18.17
N ASP A 46 -4.88 -8.12 -17.34
CA ASP A 46 -3.65 -8.88 -17.29
C ASP A 46 -3.63 -9.78 -16.04
N GLY A 47 -4.09 -11.02 -16.24
CA GLY A 47 -4.07 -12.06 -15.21
C GLY A 47 -2.71 -12.74 -15.03
N LEU A 48 -1.67 -12.38 -15.80
CA LEU A 48 -0.37 -13.02 -15.68
C LEU A 48 0.26 -12.67 -14.34
N VAL A 49 0.55 -13.69 -13.55
CA VAL A 49 1.35 -13.53 -12.33
C VAL A 49 2.82 -13.54 -12.70
N ILE A 50 3.52 -12.51 -12.25
CA ILE A 50 4.96 -12.38 -12.48
C ILE A 50 5.72 -12.31 -11.16
N GLY A 51 6.92 -12.88 -11.16
CA GLY A 51 7.82 -12.89 -10.02
C GLY A 51 9.21 -12.38 -10.41
N SER A 52 9.89 -11.73 -9.47
CA SER A 52 11.33 -11.42 -9.58
C SER A 52 12.04 -11.69 -8.27
N LYS A 53 13.31 -12.11 -8.32
CA LYS A 53 14.06 -12.46 -7.12
C LYS A 53 14.54 -11.22 -6.38
N VAL A 54 14.32 -11.17 -5.08
CA VAL A 54 14.68 -10.02 -4.23
C VAL A 54 16.19 -9.75 -4.23
N HIS A 55 17.01 -10.81 -4.21
CA HIS A 55 18.46 -10.70 -4.15
C HIS A 55 19.10 -10.09 -5.42
N GLN A 56 18.32 -9.90 -6.50
CA GLN A 56 18.78 -9.28 -7.74
C GLN A 56 18.57 -7.77 -7.77
N LEU A 57 17.86 -7.18 -6.79
CA LEU A 57 17.63 -5.74 -6.75
C LEU A 57 18.96 -4.95 -6.77
N PRO A 58 19.04 -3.83 -7.52
CA PRO A 58 17.93 -3.14 -8.21
C PRO A 58 17.60 -3.66 -9.62
N GLN A 59 18.21 -4.76 -10.08
CA GLN A 59 17.80 -5.41 -11.33
C GLN A 59 16.54 -6.25 -11.13
N LEU A 60 15.54 -6.02 -11.98
CA LEU A 60 14.31 -6.79 -12.02
C LEU A 60 14.30 -7.71 -13.23
N HIS A 61 14.22 -9.01 -12.97
CA HIS A 61 14.01 -10.05 -13.97
C HIS A 61 12.64 -10.66 -13.72
N TRP A 62 11.62 -10.20 -14.46
CA TRP A 62 10.28 -10.75 -14.34
C TRP A 62 10.18 -12.06 -15.09
N ILE A 63 9.71 -13.10 -14.40
CA ILE A 63 9.33 -14.38 -14.97
C ILE A 63 7.85 -14.63 -14.70
N THR A 64 7.16 -15.28 -15.64
CA THR A 64 5.78 -15.72 -15.42
C THR A 64 5.77 -16.94 -14.50
N LEU A 65 5.01 -16.87 -13.42
CA LEU A 65 4.81 -18.00 -12.52
C LEU A 65 3.68 -18.90 -13.07
N THR A 66 3.94 -20.20 -13.17
CA THR A 66 2.99 -21.18 -13.72
C THR A 66 1.88 -21.51 -12.70
N ASN A 67 0.71 -21.88 -13.21
CA ASN A 67 -0.44 -22.45 -12.50
C ASN A 67 -1.39 -21.51 -11.72
N ALA A 68 -1.45 -20.23 -12.05
CA ALA A 68 -2.59 -19.41 -11.63
C ALA A 68 -3.81 -19.75 -12.52
N GLU A 69 -4.53 -20.84 -12.22
CA GLU A 69 -5.91 -21.02 -12.73
C GLU A 69 -6.83 -19.86 -12.28
N SER A 70 -6.37 -19.09 -11.29
CA SER A 70 -7.00 -17.87 -10.80
C SER A 70 -6.56 -16.67 -11.65
N CYS A 71 -7.45 -16.17 -12.53
CA CYS A 71 -7.33 -14.78 -12.96
C CYS A 71 -7.55 -13.90 -11.73
N PHE A 72 -6.51 -13.21 -11.27
CA PHE A 72 -6.63 -12.24 -10.19
C PHE A 72 -7.11 -10.93 -10.77
N GLU A 73 -8.31 -10.53 -10.39
CA GLU A 73 -8.79 -9.20 -10.67
C GLU A 73 -8.39 -8.32 -9.48
N CYS A 74 -7.62 -7.27 -9.76
CA CYS A 74 -7.00 -6.46 -8.71
C CYS A 74 -7.59 -5.06 -8.59
N ASP A 75 -8.59 -4.69 -9.38
CA ASP A 75 -9.12 -3.33 -9.30
C ASP A 75 -9.74 -3.06 -7.92
N GLY A 76 -9.04 -2.23 -7.16
CA GLY A 76 -9.30 -1.93 -5.75
C GLY A 76 -9.31 -3.13 -4.80
N ALA A 77 -8.72 -4.26 -5.19
CA ALA A 77 -8.38 -5.33 -4.24
C ALA A 77 -7.16 -4.93 -3.41
N SER A 78 -6.92 -5.64 -2.31
CA SER A 78 -5.70 -5.49 -1.51
C SER A 78 -4.92 -6.80 -1.45
N LEU A 79 -3.60 -6.74 -1.61
CA LEU A 79 -2.68 -7.84 -1.31
C LEU A 79 -1.82 -7.50 -0.10
N THR A 80 -2.01 -8.22 0.99
CA THR A 80 -1.36 -7.94 2.27
C THR A 80 -0.50 -9.12 2.70
N ARG A 81 0.80 -8.88 2.90
CA ARG A 81 1.71 -9.88 3.48
C ARG A 81 1.28 -10.21 4.91
N ILE A 82 1.05 -11.48 5.22
CA ILE A 82 0.66 -11.93 6.56
C ILE A 82 1.85 -12.52 7.30
N THR A 83 2.62 -13.36 6.60
CA THR A 83 3.91 -13.87 7.06
C THR A 83 4.92 -13.76 5.94
N ASP A 84 6.13 -14.25 6.15
CA ASP A 84 7.11 -14.37 5.09
C ASP A 84 6.70 -15.35 3.99
N THR A 85 5.87 -16.35 4.27
CA THR A 85 5.54 -17.43 3.32
C THR A 85 4.16 -17.31 2.69
N PHE A 86 3.29 -16.45 3.20
CA PHE A 86 1.98 -16.22 2.59
C PHE A 86 1.42 -14.80 2.76
N ALA A 87 0.56 -14.44 1.82
CA ALA A 87 -0.20 -13.19 1.79
C ALA A 87 -1.69 -13.48 1.63
N PHE A 88 -2.52 -12.50 2.01
CA PHE A 88 -3.95 -12.50 1.69
C PHE A 88 -4.26 -11.51 0.59
N MET A 89 -5.05 -11.96 -0.37
CA MET A 89 -5.76 -11.09 -1.30
C MET A 89 -7.22 -10.99 -0.86
N PHE A 90 -7.73 -9.77 -0.76
CA PHE A 90 -9.09 -9.51 -0.27
C PHE A 90 -9.77 -8.41 -1.09
N GLY A 91 -11.05 -8.64 -1.37
CA GLY A 91 -11.95 -7.67 -2.00
C GLY A 91 -11.62 -7.36 -3.47
N GLY A 92 -12.04 -6.18 -3.92
CA GLY A 92 -11.90 -5.73 -5.31
C GLY A 92 -13.10 -6.07 -6.17
N LEU A 93 -12.91 -6.00 -7.48
CA LEU A 93 -13.91 -6.36 -8.49
C LEU A 93 -13.65 -7.78 -9.02
N ASP A 94 -14.71 -8.52 -9.32
CA ASP A 94 -14.65 -9.81 -10.00
C ASP A 94 -14.88 -9.70 -11.51
N VAL A 95 -14.88 -10.85 -12.20
CA VAL A 95 -14.98 -10.97 -13.66
C VAL A 95 -16.18 -10.29 -14.30
N ASN A 96 -17.23 -10.06 -13.52
CA ASN A 96 -18.47 -9.40 -13.93
C ASN A 96 -18.51 -7.92 -13.50
N MET A 97 -17.41 -7.40 -12.94
CA MET A 97 -17.29 -6.09 -12.30
C MET A 97 -18.13 -5.95 -11.03
N ASP A 98 -18.50 -7.07 -10.40
CA ASP A 98 -19.19 -7.06 -9.11
C ASP A 98 -18.14 -6.97 -7.99
N ARG A 99 -18.45 -6.22 -6.92
CA ARG A 99 -17.52 -6.16 -5.77
C ARG A 99 -17.57 -7.49 -5.04
N THR A 100 -16.42 -7.88 -4.49
CA THR A 100 -16.26 -9.15 -3.77
C THR A 100 -15.74 -8.92 -2.35
N ASN A 101 -15.90 -9.92 -1.48
CA ASN A 101 -15.25 -10.02 -0.17
C ASN A 101 -14.50 -11.37 -0.04
N ARG A 102 -14.17 -12.00 -1.17
CA ARG A 102 -13.40 -13.25 -1.19
C ARG A 102 -12.04 -13.04 -0.52
N LEU A 103 -11.66 -14.00 0.32
CA LEU A 103 -10.37 -14.04 0.97
C LEU A 103 -9.54 -15.17 0.37
N LEU A 104 -8.51 -14.82 -0.39
CA LEU A 104 -7.60 -15.78 -0.99
C LEU A 104 -6.27 -15.75 -0.24
N LYS A 105 -5.74 -16.92 0.10
CA LYS A 105 -4.39 -17.11 0.60
C LYS A 105 -3.47 -17.47 -0.56
N LEU A 106 -2.39 -16.70 -0.71
CA LEU A 106 -1.37 -16.89 -1.74
C LEU A 106 -0.07 -17.36 -1.09
N SER A 107 0.55 -18.40 -1.64
CA SER A 107 1.84 -18.93 -1.19
C SER A 107 2.68 -19.44 -2.36
N LEU A 108 4.00 -19.37 -2.22
CA LEU A 108 4.96 -19.83 -3.23
C LEU A 108 5.60 -21.15 -2.79
N HIS A 109 5.53 -22.16 -3.65
CA HIS A 109 6.03 -23.51 -3.37
C HIS A 109 7.06 -23.92 -4.42
N HIS A 110 8.00 -24.77 -4.02
CA HIS A 110 9.00 -25.25 -4.95
C HIS A 110 8.40 -26.12 -6.07
N ASN A 111 8.70 -25.77 -7.32
CA ASN A 111 8.29 -26.55 -8.49
C ASN A 111 9.16 -27.81 -8.66
N LYS A 112 8.65 -28.95 -8.20
CA LYS A 112 9.36 -30.25 -8.29
C LYS A 112 9.58 -30.76 -9.72
N ASN A 113 8.92 -30.17 -10.71
CA ASN A 113 9.02 -30.53 -12.13
C ASN A 113 9.89 -29.54 -12.91
N GLU A 114 10.80 -28.82 -12.25
CA GLU A 114 11.76 -27.87 -12.88
C GLU A 114 12.47 -28.45 -14.13
N SER A 115 12.72 -29.76 -14.17
CA SER A 115 13.35 -30.42 -15.32
C SER A 115 12.45 -30.63 -16.55
N GLU A 116 11.13 -30.50 -16.42
CA GLU A 116 10.15 -30.71 -17.51
C GLU A 116 9.32 -29.43 -17.83
N SER A 117 9.23 -28.48 -16.89
CA SER A 117 8.51 -27.22 -17.07
C SER A 117 9.41 -26.14 -17.66
N LYS A 118 8.92 -25.34 -18.61
CA LYS A 118 9.65 -24.18 -19.17
C LYS A 118 9.73 -22.96 -18.22
N SER A 119 9.32 -23.07 -16.95
CA SER A 119 9.33 -21.94 -16.01
C SER A 119 10.39 -22.12 -14.92
N ASP A 120 11.36 -21.21 -14.88
CA ASP A 120 12.44 -21.11 -13.87
C ASP A 120 11.96 -20.54 -12.51
N GLY A 121 10.69 -20.75 -12.14
CA GLY A 121 10.06 -20.08 -11.00
C GLY A 121 9.26 -21.01 -10.09
N PRO A 122 8.91 -20.53 -8.88
CA PRO A 122 8.06 -21.24 -7.95
C PRO A 122 6.63 -21.39 -8.48
N LEU A 123 5.92 -22.35 -7.91
CA LEU A 123 4.50 -22.55 -8.11
C LEU A 123 3.72 -21.61 -7.19
N LEU A 124 2.83 -20.79 -7.76
CA LEU A 124 1.84 -20.06 -6.97
C LEU A 124 0.70 -21.00 -6.60
N ILE A 125 0.43 -21.14 -5.31
CA ILE A 125 -0.75 -21.83 -4.80
C ILE A 125 -1.71 -20.81 -4.21
N THR A 126 -2.98 -20.92 -4.63
CA THR A 126 -4.09 -20.14 -4.10
C THR A 126 -5.12 -21.02 -3.39
N GLU A 127 -5.55 -20.56 -2.23
CA GLU A 127 -6.58 -21.21 -1.43
C GLU A 127 -7.64 -20.18 -1.05
N GLU A 128 -8.90 -20.42 -1.43
CA GLU A 128 -10.01 -19.59 -0.96
C GLU A 128 -10.42 -20.01 0.45
N LEU A 129 -10.34 -19.06 1.38
CA LEU A 129 -10.55 -19.29 2.79
C LEU A 129 -12.00 -18.98 3.19
N GLN A 130 -12.59 -19.90 3.94
CA GLN A 130 -13.89 -19.70 4.56
C GLN A 130 -13.70 -19.02 5.93
N THR A 131 -14.41 -17.91 6.14
CA THR A 131 -14.32 -17.11 7.37
C THR A 131 -15.70 -16.85 7.94
N MET A 132 -15.80 -16.64 9.26
CA MET A 132 -17.05 -16.52 10.00
C MET A 132 -17.10 -15.20 10.79
N GLY A 133 -18.23 -14.92 11.45
CA GLY A 133 -18.40 -13.73 12.30
C GLY A 133 -18.94 -12.53 11.53
N ASP A 134 -18.45 -11.34 11.86
CA ASP A 134 -18.86 -10.08 11.24
C ASP A 134 -18.10 -9.87 9.92
N ILE A 135 -18.38 -10.71 8.92
CA ILE A 135 -17.67 -10.69 7.63
C ILE A 135 -17.89 -9.32 6.96
N PRO A 136 -16.83 -8.63 6.49
CA PRO A 136 -16.99 -7.38 5.78
C PRO A 136 -17.87 -7.57 4.53
N PRO A 137 -18.70 -6.57 4.17
CA PRO A 137 -19.45 -6.61 2.92
C PRO A 137 -18.48 -6.61 1.71
N PRO A 138 -18.93 -7.12 0.56
CA PRO A 138 -18.18 -6.99 -0.68
C PRO A 138 -17.82 -5.54 -0.97
N SER A 139 -16.52 -5.28 -1.18
CA SER A 139 -15.99 -3.92 -1.26
C SER A 139 -14.73 -3.82 -2.14
N THR A 140 -14.46 -2.60 -2.58
CA THR A 140 -13.28 -2.25 -3.38
C THR A 140 -12.64 -0.95 -2.86
N GLN A 141 -11.37 -0.74 -3.19
CA GLN A 141 -10.58 0.46 -2.85
C GLN A 141 -10.45 0.72 -1.34
N HIS A 142 -10.62 -0.34 -0.53
CA HIS A 142 -10.35 -0.33 0.91
C HIS A 142 -8.85 -0.29 1.20
N SER A 143 -8.49 0.13 2.39
CA SER A 143 -7.13 -0.07 2.92
C SER A 143 -7.07 -1.39 3.68
N ALA A 144 -5.94 -2.09 3.57
CA ALA A 144 -5.69 -3.33 4.30
C ALA A 144 -4.31 -3.34 4.96
N ALA A 145 -4.20 -4.07 6.06
CA ALA A 145 -2.94 -4.29 6.77
C ALA A 145 -2.98 -5.55 7.64
N ALA A 146 -1.81 -6.01 8.05
CA ALA A 146 -1.68 -7.13 8.97
C ALA A 146 -0.69 -6.81 10.10
N THR A 147 -1.00 -7.33 11.29
CA THR A 147 -0.13 -7.24 12.46
C THR A 147 -0.37 -8.42 13.39
N GLY A 148 0.69 -9.15 13.74
CA GLY A 148 0.58 -10.35 14.56
C GLY A 148 -0.42 -11.35 13.98
N THR A 149 -1.52 -11.59 14.70
CA THR A 149 -2.59 -12.51 14.27
C THR A 149 -3.81 -11.81 13.67
N ASN A 150 -3.71 -10.51 13.40
CA ASN A 150 -4.82 -9.68 12.96
C ASN A 150 -4.61 -9.25 11.51
N PHE A 151 -5.61 -9.49 10.68
CA PHE A 151 -5.73 -8.92 9.33
C PHE A 151 -6.88 -7.92 9.33
N ILE A 152 -6.67 -6.74 8.77
CA ILE A 152 -7.49 -5.55 9.03
C ILE A 152 -7.90 -4.92 7.72
N ILE A 153 -9.17 -4.55 7.63
CA ILE A 153 -9.77 -3.84 6.50
C ILE A 153 -10.39 -2.54 7.01
N PHE A 154 -10.15 -1.44 6.33
CA PHE A 154 -10.71 -0.13 6.64
C PHE A 154 -11.22 0.60 5.40
N GLY A 155 -12.43 1.15 5.52
CA GLY A 155 -13.06 1.95 4.49
C GLY A 155 -13.36 1.16 3.21
N GLY A 156 -13.27 1.83 2.06
CA GLY A 156 -13.68 1.26 0.78
C GLY A 156 -15.13 1.56 0.42
N GLU A 157 -15.54 1.07 -0.75
CA GLU A 157 -16.87 1.27 -1.32
C GLU A 157 -17.61 -0.07 -1.40
N THR A 158 -18.84 -0.14 -0.88
CA THR A 158 -19.66 -1.36 -0.89
C THR A 158 -20.51 -1.49 -2.16
N ASN A 159 -21.24 -2.61 -2.29
CA ASN A 159 -22.17 -2.85 -3.39
C ASN A 159 -23.28 -1.80 -3.52
N GLU A 160 -23.66 -1.17 -2.43
CA GLU A 160 -24.66 -0.10 -2.38
C GLU A 160 -24.09 1.24 -2.87
N ALA A 161 -22.86 1.26 -3.38
CA ALA A 161 -22.07 2.45 -3.69
C ALA A 161 -21.91 3.38 -2.47
N GLU A 162 -21.96 2.80 -1.27
CA GLU A 162 -21.71 3.49 -0.03
C GLU A 162 -20.20 3.50 0.24
N GLN A 163 -19.63 4.69 0.34
CA GLN A 163 -18.27 4.86 0.83
C GLN A 163 -18.30 4.77 2.35
N THR A 164 -17.41 3.97 2.91
CA THR A 164 -17.41 3.66 4.34
C THR A 164 -16.13 4.10 5.04
N ASN A 165 -16.16 4.17 6.37
CA ASN A 165 -15.00 4.25 7.27
C ASN A 165 -15.05 3.10 8.30
N GLU A 166 -15.68 2.00 7.93
CA GLU A 166 -15.85 0.86 8.83
C GLU A 166 -14.54 0.09 8.98
N LEU A 167 -14.31 -0.44 10.18
CA LEU A 167 -13.10 -1.17 10.55
C LEU A 167 -13.44 -2.62 10.87
N TYR A 168 -12.84 -3.55 10.14
CA TYR A 168 -13.01 -4.98 10.35
C TYR A 168 -11.67 -5.64 10.66
N VAL A 169 -11.68 -6.59 11.59
CA VAL A 169 -10.49 -7.34 11.99
C VAL A 169 -10.77 -8.84 11.95
N LEU A 170 -10.00 -9.55 11.13
CA LEU A 170 -9.93 -11.00 11.09
C LEU A 170 -8.84 -11.49 12.02
N ASN A 171 -9.19 -12.38 12.95
CA ASN A 171 -8.19 -13.15 13.67
C ASN A 171 -7.79 -14.40 12.85
N ILE A 172 -6.55 -14.45 12.37
CA ILE A 172 -6.08 -15.51 11.44
C ILE A 172 -5.93 -16.89 12.08
N ASN A 173 -5.95 -16.99 13.41
CA ASN A 173 -5.91 -18.28 14.11
C ASN A 173 -7.31 -18.90 14.23
N THR A 174 -8.36 -18.09 14.27
CA THR A 174 -9.74 -18.53 14.47
C THR A 174 -10.61 -18.39 13.23
N TRP A 175 -10.17 -17.60 12.24
CA TRP A 175 -10.91 -17.24 11.04
C TRP A 175 -12.23 -16.51 11.33
N ILE A 176 -12.29 -15.78 12.45
CA ILE A 176 -13.44 -15.01 12.88
C ILE A 176 -13.16 -13.52 12.65
N TRP A 177 -14.01 -12.89 11.85
CA TRP A 177 -14.09 -11.44 11.71
C TRP A 177 -14.84 -10.81 12.86
N LYS A 178 -14.40 -9.61 13.24
CA LYS A 178 -15.11 -8.72 14.16
C LYS A 178 -15.25 -7.35 13.52
N HIS A 179 -16.45 -6.80 13.62
CA HIS A 179 -16.69 -5.40 13.32
C HIS A 179 -16.25 -4.56 14.52
N ILE A 180 -15.24 -3.72 14.32
CA ILE A 180 -14.67 -2.90 15.37
C ILE A 180 -15.37 -1.55 15.38
N ARG A 181 -16.23 -1.36 16.38
CA ARG A 181 -16.77 -0.03 16.69
C ARG A 181 -15.66 0.82 17.27
N THR A 182 -15.27 1.85 16.52
CA THR A 182 -14.26 2.80 16.96
C THR A 182 -14.93 3.86 17.85
N GLY A 183 -14.26 4.21 18.95
CA GLY A 183 -14.71 5.27 19.84
C GLY A 183 -14.30 6.66 19.35
N GLY A 184 -15.06 7.69 19.71
CA GLY A 184 -14.67 9.08 19.47
C GLY A 184 -14.85 9.55 18.02
N ILE A 185 -13.97 10.46 17.57
CA ILE A 185 -13.97 10.98 16.20
C ILE A 185 -13.14 10.03 15.34
N ALA A 186 -13.76 9.48 14.30
CA ALA A 186 -13.11 8.61 13.33
C ALA A 186 -12.75 9.37 12.04
N PRO A 187 -11.81 8.85 11.23
CA PRO A 187 -11.59 9.33 9.88
C PRO A 187 -12.90 9.25 9.09
N THR A 188 -13.17 10.24 8.24
CA THR A 188 -14.33 10.20 7.34
C THR A 188 -14.25 9.01 6.38
N PRO A 189 -15.40 8.57 5.81
CA PRO A 189 -15.41 7.58 4.75
C PRO A 189 -14.41 7.89 3.66
N ARG A 190 -13.64 6.89 3.25
CA ARG A 190 -12.55 7.09 2.29
C ARG A 190 -12.22 5.84 1.48
N LEU A 191 -11.82 6.10 0.26
CA LEU A 191 -11.27 5.19 -0.72
C LEU A 191 -9.82 5.58 -1.00
N LEU A 192 -9.05 4.68 -1.61
CA LEU A 192 -7.72 5.03 -2.15
C LEU A 192 -6.79 5.69 -1.10
N SER A 193 -7.00 5.43 0.18
CA SER A 193 -6.15 5.92 1.28
C SER A 193 -4.82 5.20 1.35
N GLY A 194 -4.48 4.39 0.35
CA GLY A 194 -3.22 3.66 0.32
C GLY A 194 -3.15 2.60 1.42
N PRO A 195 -1.95 2.28 1.93
CA PRO A 195 -1.77 1.29 2.97
C PRO A 195 -2.10 1.85 4.36
N LEU A 196 -2.70 0.99 5.20
CA LEU A 196 -2.64 1.16 6.65
C LEU A 196 -1.26 0.65 7.11
N LEU A 197 -0.48 1.49 7.78
CA LEU A 197 0.90 1.14 8.16
C LEU A 197 1.03 0.97 9.66
N PHE A 198 1.60 -0.15 10.11
CA PHE A 198 1.82 -0.42 11.54
C PHE A 198 3.20 0.07 11.99
N LEU A 199 3.20 1.00 12.95
CA LEU A 199 4.40 1.46 13.66
C LEU A 199 4.74 0.54 14.85
N ALA A 200 3.74 -0.09 15.44
CA ALA A 200 3.87 -1.11 16.49
C ALA A 200 2.69 -2.09 16.38
N PRO A 201 2.70 -3.26 17.04
CA PRO A 201 1.62 -4.24 16.86
C PRO A 201 0.19 -3.72 17.15
N HIS A 202 0.07 -2.67 17.96
CA HIS A 202 -1.18 -2.04 18.37
C HIS A 202 -1.41 -0.65 17.75
N LEU A 203 -0.48 -0.13 16.95
CA LEU A 203 -0.47 1.27 16.53
C LEU A 203 -0.35 1.38 15.02
N CYS A 204 -1.43 1.80 14.35
CA CYS A 204 -1.42 2.02 12.90
C CYS A 204 -1.57 3.50 12.53
N VAL A 205 -1.03 3.84 11.36
CA VAL A 205 -1.09 5.14 10.72
C VAL A 205 -1.91 5.01 9.44
N LEU A 206 -2.76 5.99 9.21
CA LEU A 206 -3.54 6.19 8.00
C LEU A 206 -3.28 7.62 7.52
N TYR A 207 -2.98 7.81 6.25
CA TYR A 207 -2.82 9.13 5.65
C TYR A 207 -3.77 9.25 4.46
N GLY A 208 -4.33 10.43 4.22
CA GLY A 208 -4.99 10.79 2.97
C GLY A 208 -6.13 9.87 2.54
N GLY A 209 -6.24 9.67 1.22
CA GLY A 209 -7.35 9.01 0.55
C GLY A 209 -8.24 9.98 -0.20
N ALA A 210 -9.37 9.49 -0.68
CA ALA A 210 -10.38 10.26 -1.38
C ALA A 210 -11.77 9.94 -0.89
N HIS A 211 -12.65 10.91 -1.02
CA HIS A 211 -14.10 10.74 -0.89
C HIS A 211 -14.79 11.32 -2.12
N PHE A 212 -15.67 10.55 -2.77
CA PHE A 212 -16.44 11.04 -3.91
C PHE A 212 -17.71 11.75 -3.42
N VAL A 213 -17.88 13.01 -3.85
CA VAL A 213 -19.05 13.82 -3.50
C VAL A 213 -19.69 14.30 -4.79
N LYS A 214 -20.90 13.81 -5.11
CA LYS A 214 -21.64 14.16 -6.34
C LYS A 214 -20.84 13.92 -7.64
N GLY A 215 -19.99 12.89 -7.66
CA GLY A 215 -19.16 12.54 -8.80
C GLY A 215 -17.77 13.20 -8.80
N ASP A 216 -17.55 14.21 -7.96
CA ASP A 216 -16.23 14.84 -7.81
C ASP A 216 -15.39 14.10 -6.78
N ILE A 217 -14.13 13.80 -7.14
CA ILE A 217 -13.16 13.24 -6.21
C ILE A 217 -12.64 14.36 -5.28
N LYS A 218 -12.67 14.12 -3.97
CA LYS A 218 -12.04 14.99 -2.97
C LYS A 218 -10.93 14.26 -2.27
N SER A 219 -9.68 14.60 -2.56
CA SER A 219 -8.56 14.07 -1.79
C SER A 219 -8.45 14.66 -0.39
N LEU A 220 -7.95 13.83 0.50
CA LEU A 220 -7.72 14.12 1.91
C LEU A 220 -6.22 14.34 2.14
N ASP A 221 -5.91 15.15 3.15
CA ASP A 221 -4.56 15.52 3.60
C ASP A 221 -4.32 15.17 5.08
N ASP A 222 -5.31 14.51 5.70
CA ASP A 222 -5.31 14.19 7.11
C ASP A 222 -4.46 12.96 7.42
N VAL A 223 -3.84 12.95 8.60
CA VAL A 223 -3.10 11.81 9.14
C VAL A 223 -3.78 11.37 10.43
N TRP A 224 -4.05 10.09 10.53
CA TRP A 224 -4.74 9.47 11.65
C TRP A 224 -3.92 8.33 12.24
N ILE A 225 -4.05 8.18 13.54
CA ILE A 225 -3.51 7.06 14.30
C ILE A 225 -4.67 6.26 14.87
N CYS A 226 -4.63 4.93 14.73
CA CYS A 226 -5.49 4.04 15.51
C CYS A 226 -4.64 3.29 16.53
N ASP A 227 -5.03 3.39 17.80
CA ASP A 227 -4.44 2.65 18.89
C ASP A 227 -5.37 1.51 19.34
N PHE A 228 -5.05 0.29 18.92
CA PHE A 228 -5.77 -0.94 19.25
C PHE A 228 -5.59 -1.38 20.71
N SER A 229 -4.68 -0.76 21.47
CA SER A 229 -4.55 -0.99 22.92
C SER A 229 -5.50 -0.12 23.76
N ARG A 230 -6.02 0.99 23.18
CA ARG A 230 -6.87 1.98 23.86
C ARG A 230 -8.24 2.07 23.20
N GLU A 231 -9.07 1.04 23.39
CA GLU A 231 -10.47 1.00 22.93
C GLU A 231 -10.68 1.22 21.40
N ASN A 232 -9.65 1.01 20.57
CA ASN A 232 -9.69 1.24 19.12
C ASN A 232 -10.08 2.69 18.76
N VAL A 233 -9.48 3.65 19.45
CA VAL A 233 -9.72 5.07 19.25
C VAL A 233 -8.84 5.60 18.13
N TRP A 234 -9.47 6.32 17.20
CA TRP A 234 -8.77 7.11 16.20
C TRP A 234 -8.39 8.48 16.76
N THR A 235 -7.16 8.91 16.47
CA THR A 235 -6.67 10.25 16.82
C THR A 235 -6.11 10.90 15.56
N GLN A 236 -6.67 12.04 15.17
CA GLN A 236 -6.09 12.83 14.09
C GLN A 236 -4.84 13.55 14.60
N ILE A 237 -3.73 13.42 13.88
CA ILE A 237 -2.52 14.19 14.19
C ILE A 237 -2.76 15.63 13.73
N GLN A 238 -2.82 16.55 14.70
CA GLN A 238 -2.89 17.98 14.41
C GLN A 238 -1.48 18.57 14.24
N ASN A 239 -1.35 19.52 13.32
CA ASN A 239 -0.08 20.19 13.06
C ASN A 239 0.25 21.15 14.22
N ASN A 240 1.21 20.79 15.08
CA ASN A 240 1.69 21.67 16.15
C ASN A 240 2.67 22.73 15.62
N ASN A 241 2.21 23.59 14.70
CA ASN A 241 2.94 24.79 14.25
C ASN A 241 2.31 26.10 14.76
N ASN A 242 1.68 26.08 15.94
CA ASN A 242 1.29 27.30 16.66
C ASN A 242 2.27 27.58 17.81
N ASN A 243 3.52 27.89 17.46
CA ASN A 243 4.37 28.71 18.33
C ASN A 243 4.75 29.98 17.56
N ASN A 244 4.11 31.08 17.99
CA ASN A 244 4.37 32.48 17.67
C ASN A 244 4.09 32.96 16.24
N ASN A 245 2.89 33.53 16.03
CA ASN A 245 2.78 34.95 15.67
C ASN A 245 1.33 35.43 15.78
N ASN A 246 1.01 36.11 16.89
CA ASN A 246 0.02 37.16 16.87
C ASN A 246 0.48 38.21 15.85
N ASN A 247 -0.18 38.29 14.69
CA ASN A 247 -0.48 39.57 14.07
C ASN A 247 -1.57 39.43 13.00
N ASN A 248 -2.59 40.26 13.16
CA ASN A 248 -3.71 40.51 12.28
C ASN A 248 -3.30 40.60 10.80
N ASN A 249 -4.08 39.96 9.91
CA ASN A 249 -4.78 40.69 8.84
C ASN A 249 -5.80 39.81 8.11
N ASN A 250 -7.01 40.35 8.00
CA ASN A 250 -8.07 39.90 7.12
C ASN A 250 -7.60 39.95 5.67
N ASN A 251 -7.73 38.83 4.95
CA ASN A 251 -8.01 38.83 3.51
C ASN A 251 -8.67 37.51 3.11
N ASN A 252 -9.89 37.63 2.59
CA ASN A 252 -10.66 36.54 1.98
C ASN A 252 -10.04 36.17 0.63
N ASN A 253 -9.37 35.03 0.59
CA ASN A 253 -9.17 34.13 -0.56
C ASN A 253 -8.44 32.88 -0.02
N SER A 254 -9.19 31.93 0.55
CA SER A 254 -8.65 30.80 1.28
C SER A 254 -8.37 29.60 0.38
N ASP A 255 -7.18 29.59 -0.22
CA ASP A 255 -6.47 28.38 -0.68
C ASP A 255 -4.95 28.61 -0.54
N SER A 256 -4.52 29.17 0.60
CA SER A 256 -3.10 29.18 0.95
C SER A 256 -2.73 27.84 1.60
N ASP A 257 -2.22 26.92 0.78
CA ASP A 257 -1.73 25.57 1.10
C ASP A 257 -0.53 25.55 2.08
N SER A 258 -0.18 26.68 2.69
CA SER A 258 1.07 26.88 3.44
C SER A 258 1.03 26.47 4.92
N SER A 259 -0.13 26.05 5.45
CA SER A 259 -0.27 25.57 6.84
C SER A 259 -0.37 24.05 6.96
N LYS A 260 -0.49 23.34 5.84
CA LYS A 260 -0.67 21.89 5.79
C LYS A 260 0.67 21.23 5.61
N MET A 261 0.95 20.25 6.46
CA MET A 261 2.25 19.64 6.54
C MET A 261 2.41 18.53 5.49
N PHE A 262 1.34 17.77 5.22
CA PHE A 262 1.23 16.88 4.07
C PHE A 262 0.22 17.44 3.05
N PRO A 263 0.46 17.24 1.74
CA PRO A 263 -0.46 17.67 0.70
C PRO A 263 -1.71 16.77 0.66
N ARG A 264 -2.77 17.21 -0.02
CA ARG A 264 -3.88 16.32 -0.38
C ARG A 264 -3.38 15.22 -1.28
N SER A 265 -3.79 13.98 -1.02
CA SER A 265 -3.34 12.84 -1.79
C SER A 265 -4.36 11.72 -1.78
N ASN A 266 -4.82 11.33 -2.96
CA ASN A 266 -5.45 10.02 -3.17
C ASN A 266 -4.45 9.09 -3.86
N GLY A 267 -4.57 7.80 -3.59
CA GLY A 267 -3.79 6.80 -4.29
C GLY A 267 -2.29 6.92 -4.04
N HIS A 268 -1.90 7.13 -2.79
CA HIS A 268 -0.50 6.98 -2.40
C HIS A 268 -0.24 5.53 -1.98
N ALA A 269 1.03 5.15 -1.98
CA ALA A 269 1.50 3.89 -1.44
C ALA A 269 2.47 4.15 -0.30
N GLY A 270 2.92 3.10 0.38
CA GLY A 270 3.80 3.27 1.50
C GLY A 270 4.23 1.96 2.14
N GLY A 271 5.18 2.09 3.04
CA GLY A 271 5.73 1.00 3.83
C GLY A 271 6.44 1.58 5.04
N VAL A 272 7.09 0.73 5.82
CA VAL A 272 7.80 1.16 7.04
C VAL A 272 9.30 0.91 6.93
N PHE A 273 10.10 1.91 7.34
CA PHE A 273 11.52 1.73 7.60
C PHE A 273 11.73 1.37 9.07
N ARG A 274 12.62 0.40 9.30
CA ARG A 274 13.02 -0.06 10.64
C ARG A 274 14.50 0.20 10.84
N LYS A 275 14.82 1.10 11.77
CA LYS A 275 16.20 1.41 12.13
C LYS A 275 16.73 0.42 13.17
N LYS A 276 18.06 0.28 13.23
CA LYS A 276 18.75 -0.60 14.18
C LYS A 276 18.54 -0.19 15.64
N ASP A 277 18.22 1.07 15.89
CA ASP A 277 17.88 1.60 17.22
C ASP A 277 16.44 1.26 17.65
N GLY A 278 15.68 0.54 16.83
CA GLY A 278 14.29 0.18 17.07
C GLY A 278 13.27 1.21 16.60
N THR A 279 13.71 2.37 16.08
CA THR A 279 12.82 3.37 15.50
C THR A 279 12.10 2.79 14.28
N ILE A 280 10.78 2.98 14.23
CA ILE A 280 9.96 2.67 13.06
C ILE A 280 9.41 3.98 12.48
N THR A 281 9.59 4.18 11.18
CA THR A 281 9.07 5.34 10.44
C THR A 281 8.13 4.83 9.35
N ALA A 282 6.88 5.27 9.36
CA ALA A 282 5.96 5.07 8.25
C ALA A 282 6.28 6.08 7.14
N VAL A 283 6.35 5.58 5.91
CA VAL A 283 6.68 6.36 4.73
C VAL A 283 5.56 6.22 3.71
N PHE A 284 5.04 7.35 3.28
CA PHE A 284 4.07 7.42 2.18
C PHE A 284 4.68 8.15 0.98
N VAL A 285 4.40 7.63 -0.20
CA VAL A 285 5.02 8.02 -1.48
C VAL A 285 3.96 8.05 -2.59
N GLY A 286 4.18 8.91 -3.59
CA GLY A 286 3.23 9.12 -4.68
C GLY A 286 1.97 9.88 -4.25
N GLY A 287 0.90 9.68 -5.03
CA GLY A 287 -0.39 10.33 -4.88
C GLY A 287 -0.75 11.27 -6.04
N LYS A 288 -2.02 11.24 -6.48
CA LYS A 288 -2.49 11.91 -7.70
C LYS A 288 -2.87 13.38 -7.54
N ASP A 289 -3.36 13.78 -6.36
CA ASP A 289 -3.98 15.10 -6.13
C ASP A 289 -3.08 16.09 -5.36
N ALA A 290 -1.83 15.70 -5.09
CA ALA A 290 -0.77 16.66 -4.87
C ALA A 290 -0.39 17.16 -6.27
N ALA A 291 -0.23 18.48 -6.47
CA ALA A 291 0.19 19.06 -7.76
C ALA A 291 1.13 18.09 -8.50
N GLU A 292 0.73 17.65 -9.70
CA GLU A 292 1.30 16.49 -10.41
C GLU A 292 2.82 16.35 -10.20
N GLY A 293 3.29 15.16 -9.80
CA GLY A 293 4.73 14.91 -9.60
C GLY A 293 5.26 15.28 -8.20
N CYS A 294 4.45 15.16 -7.14
CA CYS A 294 4.97 15.30 -5.78
C CYS A 294 5.80 14.06 -5.36
N ASP A 295 7.06 14.04 -5.77
CA ASP A 295 8.04 12.98 -5.46
C ASP A 295 8.51 13.00 -4.00
N ARG A 296 8.07 14.01 -3.23
CA ARG A 296 8.39 14.16 -1.82
C ARG A 296 7.81 13.02 -1.00
N ILE A 297 8.62 12.56 -0.06
CA ILE A 297 8.32 11.48 0.87
C ILE A 297 7.66 12.06 2.12
N LYS A 298 6.56 11.44 2.55
CA LYS A 298 5.79 11.82 3.74
C LYS A 298 6.15 10.83 4.85
N GLU A 299 6.90 11.30 5.85
CA GLU A 299 7.34 10.48 6.99
C GLU A 299 6.45 10.72 8.21
N VAL A 300 5.97 9.65 8.83
CA VAL A 300 5.29 9.66 10.12
C VAL A 300 6.09 8.84 11.10
N LYS A 301 6.53 9.47 12.19
CA LYS A 301 7.36 8.83 13.22
C LYS A 301 6.81 9.14 14.61
N GLU A 302 6.72 8.13 15.45
CA GLU A 302 6.44 8.32 16.88
C GLU A 302 7.69 8.86 17.60
N ILE A 303 7.54 9.96 18.33
CA ILE A 303 8.62 10.59 19.12
C ILE A 303 8.51 10.22 20.58
N ASN A 304 7.28 10.17 21.12
CA ASN A 304 7.00 9.82 22.50
C ASN A 304 5.74 8.94 22.56
N ALA A 305 5.93 7.66 22.91
CA ALA A 305 4.85 6.68 22.99
C ALA A 305 3.94 6.85 24.22
N GLU A 306 4.45 7.44 25.31
CA GLU A 306 3.61 7.69 26.50
C GLU A 306 2.57 8.78 26.22
N GLU A 307 2.97 9.79 25.46
CA GLU A 307 2.17 10.97 25.12
C GLU A 307 1.45 10.86 23.77
N ASN A 308 1.58 9.74 23.04
CA ASN A 308 1.10 9.56 21.66
C ASN A 308 1.49 10.74 20.74
N CYS A 309 2.75 11.19 20.85
CA CYS A 309 3.27 12.31 20.07
C CYS A 309 3.99 11.84 18.81
N PHE A 310 3.58 12.38 17.67
CA PHE A 310 4.08 12.03 16.34
C PHE A 310 4.73 13.22 15.66
N HIS A 311 5.86 12.97 15.00
CA HIS A 311 6.45 13.87 14.03
C HIS A 311 5.91 13.51 12.65
N LEU A 312 5.45 14.52 11.93
CA LEU A 312 5.25 14.41 10.50
C LEU A 312 6.43 15.15 9.86
N ASN A 313 7.02 14.61 8.78
CA ASN A 313 8.09 15.28 8.04
C ASN A 313 7.93 15.09 6.52
N MET A 314 8.27 16.12 5.75
CA MET A 314 8.33 16.06 4.28
C MET A 314 9.79 16.03 3.85
N VAL A 315 10.18 14.98 3.12
CA VAL A 315 11.56 14.78 2.67
C VAL A 315 11.65 14.90 1.17
N ASP A 316 12.54 15.76 0.69
CA ASP A 316 12.98 15.78 -0.69
C ASP A 316 14.00 14.65 -0.91
N PRO A 317 13.67 13.63 -1.73
CA PRO A 317 14.60 12.54 -2.01
C PRO A 317 15.74 12.99 -2.92
N ILE A 318 16.90 12.37 -2.75
CA ILE A 318 18.00 12.49 -3.70
C ILE A 318 17.67 11.61 -4.92
N ILE A 319 17.79 12.19 -6.11
CA ILE A 319 17.68 11.49 -7.40
C ILE A 319 19.03 11.61 -8.10
N LEU A 320 19.48 10.52 -8.74
CA LEU A 320 20.71 10.52 -9.52
C LEU A 320 20.64 11.55 -10.66
N THR A 321 21.69 12.35 -10.83
CA THR A 321 21.77 13.37 -11.87
C THR A 321 21.55 12.79 -13.26
N GLY A 322 20.60 13.38 -14.00
CA GLY A 322 20.26 12.97 -15.38
C GLY A 322 19.13 11.96 -15.49
N ILE A 323 18.52 11.56 -14.37
CA ILE A 323 17.35 10.67 -14.32
C ILE A 323 16.17 11.47 -13.77
N GLU A 324 15.02 11.38 -14.44
CA GLU A 324 13.79 11.97 -13.91
C GLU A 324 13.29 11.14 -12.72
N GLY A 325 12.78 11.84 -11.70
CA GLY A 325 12.22 11.20 -10.51
C GLY A 325 10.94 10.42 -10.81
N PRO A 326 10.45 9.66 -9.82
CA PRO A 326 9.20 8.91 -9.92
C PRO A 326 7.95 9.81 -10.14
N HIS A 327 7.60 10.12 -11.40
CA HIS A 327 6.44 10.96 -11.71
C HIS A 327 5.12 10.16 -11.82
N TRP A 328 4.48 9.88 -10.68
CA TRP A 328 3.29 9.02 -10.63
C TRP A 328 1.97 9.79 -10.73
N ARG A 329 1.19 9.52 -11.79
CA ARG A 329 -0.21 10.00 -11.95
C ARG A 329 -1.26 8.99 -11.43
N TYR A 330 -0.84 7.75 -11.20
CA TYR A 330 -1.64 6.66 -10.62
C TYR A 330 -0.93 6.03 -9.42
N THR A 331 -1.69 5.36 -8.56
CA THR A 331 -1.21 4.74 -7.32
C THR A 331 -0.14 3.68 -7.62
N PRO A 332 1.14 3.90 -7.25
CA PRO A 332 2.12 2.82 -7.31
C PRO A 332 1.78 1.76 -6.27
N VAL A 333 2.44 0.62 -6.32
CA VAL A 333 2.48 -0.33 -5.19
C VAL A 333 3.85 -0.25 -4.52
N VAL A 334 3.88 -0.39 -3.20
CA VAL A 334 5.12 -0.47 -2.43
C VAL A 334 5.27 -1.86 -1.87
N VAL A 335 6.45 -2.45 -2.06
CA VAL A 335 6.86 -3.73 -1.49
C VAL A 335 8.01 -3.48 -0.52
N GLU A 336 7.84 -3.88 0.74
CA GLU A 336 8.91 -3.85 1.75
C GLU A 336 9.92 -4.95 1.46
N THR A 337 11.19 -4.58 1.24
CA THR A 337 12.30 -5.51 0.99
C THR A 337 13.43 -5.31 1.99
N PRO A 338 14.32 -6.30 2.19
CA PRO A 338 15.53 -6.12 3.02
C PRO A 338 16.43 -4.97 2.55
N SER A 339 16.35 -4.60 1.27
CA SER A 339 17.17 -3.54 0.66
C SER A 339 16.53 -2.15 0.72
N GLY A 340 15.27 -2.03 1.13
CA GLY A 340 14.50 -0.77 1.12
C GLY A 340 13.05 -0.96 0.67
N LEU A 341 12.36 0.15 0.41
CA LEU A 341 10.98 0.11 -0.11
C LEU A 341 11.03 0.11 -1.64
N LEU A 342 10.62 -1.00 -2.26
CA LEU A 342 10.54 -1.11 -3.71
C LEU A 342 9.20 -0.57 -4.17
N LEU A 343 9.23 0.52 -4.90
CA LEU A 343 8.08 1.07 -5.58
C LEU A 343 7.98 0.43 -6.96
N LEU A 344 6.85 -0.23 -7.18
CA LEU A 344 6.49 -0.83 -8.45
C LEU A 344 5.39 0.03 -9.04
N GLY A 345 5.79 0.89 -9.96
CA GLY A 345 4.90 1.59 -10.83
C GLY A 345 4.37 0.71 -11.95
N GLY A 346 3.41 1.28 -12.66
CA GLY A 346 2.83 0.73 -13.87
C GLY A 346 2.77 1.82 -14.95
N GLN A 347 2.50 1.48 -16.20
CA GLN A 347 2.32 2.53 -17.22
C GLN A 347 1.04 3.31 -16.93
N CYS A 348 1.22 4.62 -16.82
CA CYS A 348 0.16 5.56 -17.06
C CYS A 348 -0.12 5.61 -18.59
N ARG A 349 -1.19 6.30 -19.00
CA ARG A 349 -1.40 6.78 -20.38
C ARG A 349 -0.22 7.61 -20.98
N HIS A 350 0.87 7.77 -20.24
CA HIS A 350 2.12 8.40 -20.65
C HIS A 350 3.24 7.40 -20.34
N PRO A 351 4.10 7.06 -21.31
CA PRO A 351 5.21 6.16 -21.08
C PRO A 351 6.17 6.77 -20.04
N GLN A 352 6.64 5.93 -19.12
CA GLN A 352 7.75 6.26 -18.24
C GLN A 352 8.97 5.45 -18.64
N ASP A 353 10.14 6.08 -18.58
CA ASP A 353 11.41 5.41 -18.90
C ASP A 353 11.81 4.39 -17.82
N VAL A 354 11.35 4.58 -16.58
CA VAL A 354 11.63 3.72 -15.42
C VAL A 354 10.33 3.41 -14.69
N ALA A 355 9.92 2.14 -14.69
CA ALA A 355 8.67 1.70 -14.07
C ALA A 355 8.82 1.32 -12.58
N ALA A 356 10.04 1.19 -12.06
CA ALA A 356 10.28 0.83 -10.67
C ALA A 356 11.45 1.59 -10.04
N PHE A 357 11.32 1.93 -8.76
CA PHE A 357 12.36 2.61 -8.00
C PHE A 357 12.50 2.00 -6.61
N LEU A 358 13.73 1.85 -6.15
CA LEU A 358 14.05 1.41 -4.79
C LEU A 358 14.35 2.64 -3.93
N LEU A 359 13.52 2.86 -2.91
CA LEU A 359 13.76 3.88 -1.89
C LEU A 359 14.67 3.35 -0.81
N LYS A 360 15.78 4.05 -0.55
CA LYS A 360 16.68 3.73 0.57
C LYS A 360 16.84 4.90 1.52
N GLU A 361 17.03 4.58 2.80
CA GLU A 361 17.65 5.52 3.73
C GLU A 361 19.10 5.74 3.30
N LYS A 362 19.55 6.99 3.31
CA LYS A 362 20.94 7.32 2.98
C LYS A 362 21.83 6.69 4.04
N SER A 363 22.80 5.86 3.65
CA SER A 363 23.82 5.40 4.59
C SER A 363 24.61 6.60 5.09
N GLU A 364 24.59 6.83 6.41
CA GLU A 364 25.57 7.69 7.06
C GLU A 364 26.94 7.01 6.87
N TYR A 365 27.73 7.52 5.93
CA TYR A 365 29.10 7.08 5.68
C TYR A 365 30.05 7.66 6.72
#